data_AF-A0AAD4H4L5-F1
#
_entry.id   AF-A0AAD4H4L5-F1
#
_cell.length_a   1.000
_cell.length_b   1.000
_cell.length_c   1.000
_cell.angle_alpha   90.00
_cell.angle_beta   90.00
_cell.angle_gamma   90.00
#
_symmetry.space_group_name_H-M   'P 1'
#
loop_
_entity.id
_entity.type
_entity.pdbx_description
1 polymer ?
#
loop_
_entity_poly.entity_id
_entity_poly.type
_entity_poly.pdbx_seq_one_letter_code
_entity_poly.pdbx_strand_id
1 'polypeptide(L)'
;MSMDASLIKTINKLQDAFSTVGVHNPVDLPQIVVIGSQSSGKSSVLENIVGRDFLPRGSGIVTRRPLVLQLINRPAPTAPTAESDDETGKF
;
A
#
# COMPACT_ATOMS: atom_id res chain seq x y z
N MET A 1 10.12 6.08 8.36
CA MET A 1 10.43 5.48 7.06
C MET A 1 9.20 5.63 6.18
N SER A 2 9.23 6.52 5.19
CA SER A 2 8.20 6.54 4.15
C SER A 2 8.48 5.42 3.16
N MET A 3 7.45 4.69 2.74
CA MET A 3 7.55 3.69 1.67
C MET A 3 8.20 4.33 0.43
N ASP A 4 9.13 3.64 -0.21
CA ASP A 4 9.90 4.21 -1.32
C ASP A 4 9.01 4.40 -2.56
N ALA A 5 8.71 5.66 -2.87
CA ALA A 5 7.89 6.04 -4.02
C ALA A 5 8.54 5.68 -5.36
N SER A 6 9.87 5.56 -5.42
CA SER A 6 10.58 5.16 -6.64
C SER A 6 10.37 3.69 -6.97
N LEU A 7 10.37 2.83 -5.95
CA LEU A 7 10.10 1.40 -6.09
C LEU A 7 8.67 1.15 -6.59
N ILE A 8 7.68 1.83 -5.99
CA ILE A 8 6.27 1.73 -6.42
C ILE A 8 6.12 2.14 -7.89
N LYS A 9 6.71 3.28 -8.29
CA LYS A 9 6.68 3.74 -9.69
C LYS A 9 7.32 2.74 -10.65
N THR A 10 8.43 2.13 -10.24
CA THR A 10 9.16 1.16 -11.08
C THR A 10 8.36 -0.12 -11.26
N ILE A 11 7.79 -0.67 -10.18
CA ILE A 11 6.95 -1.87 -10.23
C ILE A 11 5.69 -1.63 -11.06
N ASN A 12 5.00 -0.49 -10.87
CA ASN A 12 3.81 -0.17 -11.66
C ASN A 12 4.13 -0.11 -13.17
N LYS A 13 5.21 0.58 -13.56
CA LYS A 13 5.65 0.63 -14.97
C LYS A 13 5.95 -0.75 -15.54
N LEU A 14 6.57 -1.61 -14.73
CA LEU A 14 6.91 -2.97 -15.12
C LEU A 14 5.63 -3.81 -15.31
N GLN A 15 4.66 -3.70 -14.39
CA GLN A 15 3.35 -4.34 -14.50
C GLN A 15 2.58 -3.88 -15.74
N ASP A 16 2.58 -2.58 -16.03
CA ASP A 16 1.96 -2.02 -17.24
C ASP A 16 2.62 -2.60 -18.49
N ALA A 17 3.95 -2.63 -18.56
CA ALA A 17 4.69 -3.20 -19.69
C ALA A 17 4.34 -4.69 -19.90
N PHE A 18 4.28 -5.48 -18.83
CA PHE A 18 3.92 -6.90 -18.94
C PHE A 18 2.48 -7.14 -19.37
N SER A 19 1.55 -6.28 -18.93
CA SER A 19 0.15 -6.33 -19.35
C SER A 19 0.00 -6.13 -20.86
N THR A 20 0.83 -5.28 -21.49
CA THR A 20 0.82 -5.05 -22.94
C THR A 20 1.31 -6.24 -23.76
N VAL A 21 2.16 -7.10 -23.18
CA VAL A 21 2.73 -8.29 -23.84
C VAL A 21 1.87 -9.54 -23.55
N GLY A 22 0.77 -9.40 -22.81
CA GLY A 22 -0.11 -10.51 -22.43
C GLY A 22 0.46 -11.39 -21.31
N VAL A 23 1.52 -10.93 -20.62
CA VAL A 23 2.09 -11.63 -19.46
C VAL A 23 1.36 -11.17 -18.21
N HIS A 24 0.59 -12.06 -17.61
CA HIS A 24 -0.19 -11.74 -16.42
C HIS A 24 0.72 -11.65 -15.18
N ASN A 25 0.89 -10.44 -14.66
CA ASN A 25 1.50 -10.08 -13.36
C ASN A 25 2.73 -10.92 -12.95
N PRO A 26 3.91 -10.69 -13.55
CA PRO A 26 5.10 -11.50 -13.29
C PRO A 26 5.87 -11.12 -12.02
N VAL A 27 5.43 -10.10 -11.29
CA VAL A 27 6.09 -9.69 -10.05
C VAL A 27 5.45 -10.42 -8.88
N ASP A 28 6.01 -11.57 -8.53
CA ASP A 28 5.71 -12.26 -7.28
C ASP A 28 6.54 -11.65 -6.16
N LEU A 29 5.90 -10.85 -5.30
CA LEU A 29 6.57 -10.20 -4.18
C LEU A 29 6.67 -11.17 -2.99
N PRO A 30 7.83 -11.25 -2.32
CA PRO A 30 7.98 -12.13 -1.17
C PRO A 30 7.05 -11.71 -0.03
N GLN A 31 6.48 -12.69 0.65
CA GLN A 31 5.67 -12.45 1.84
C GLN A 31 6.56 -12.25 3.07
N ILE A 32 6.20 -11.28 3.91
CA ILE A 32 6.89 -11.01 5.18
C ILE A 32 6.06 -11.64 6.30
N VAL A 33 6.68 -12.55 7.05
CA VAL A 33 6.07 -13.19 8.23
C VAL A 33 6.90 -12.88 9.46
N VAL A 34 6.25 -12.47 10.54
CA VAL A 34 6.91 -12.16 11.81
C VAL A 34 6.68 -13.30 12.80
N ILE A 35 7.76 -13.93 13.26
CA ILE A 35 7.74 -15.10 14.15
C ILE A 35 8.56 -14.78 15.39
N GLY A 36 8.10 -15.22 16.57
CA GLY A 36 8.82 -15.04 17.82
C GLY A 36 7.96 -15.24 19.07
N SER A 37 8.61 -15.30 20.22
CA SER A 37 7.97 -15.49 21.53
C SER A 37 6.87 -14.45 21.83
N GLN A 38 5.95 -14.77 22.73
CA GLN A 38 4.98 -13.79 23.22
C GLN A 38 5.70 -12.55 23.78
N SER A 39 5.10 -11.37 23.58
CA SER A 39 5.67 -10.07 23.98
C SER A 39 6.99 -9.64 23.30
N SER A 40 7.51 -10.38 22.31
CA SER A 40 8.77 -10.03 21.61
C SER A 40 8.67 -8.85 20.62
N GLY A 41 7.60 -8.03 20.68
CA GLY A 41 7.44 -6.87 19.79
C GLY A 41 7.00 -7.15 18.36
N LYS A 42 6.44 -8.34 18.07
CA LYS A 42 6.01 -8.74 16.70
C LYS A 42 5.10 -7.72 16.00
N SER A 43 4.06 -7.26 16.70
CA SER A 43 3.14 -6.26 16.15
C SER A 43 3.85 -4.94 15.85
N SER A 44 4.73 -4.49 16.76
CA SER A 44 5.49 -3.26 16.60
C SER A 44 6.44 -3.32 15.40
N VAL A 45 7.10 -4.47 15.16
CA VAL A 45 7.94 -4.66 13.97
C VAL A 45 7.10 -4.56 12.69
N LEU A 46 5.95 -5.23 12.65
CA LEU A 46 5.08 -5.21 11.47
C LEU A 46 4.52 -3.80 11.19
N GLU A 47 4.17 -3.05 12.23
CA GLU A 47 3.72 -1.66 12.10
C GLU A 47 4.83 -0.71 11.64
N ASN A 48 6.06 -0.88 12.14
CA ASN A 48 7.20 -0.09 11.69
C ASN A 48 7.54 -0.32 10.21
N ILE A 49 7.35 -1.55 9.71
CA ILE A 49 7.52 -1.86 8.28
C ILE A 49 6.47 -1.14 7.43
N VAL A 50 5.22 -1.11 7.88
CA VAL A 50 4.12 -0.43 7.18
C VAL A 50 4.19 1.10 7.34
N GLY A 51 4.81 1.57 8.42
CA GLY A 51 4.90 3.00 8.77
C GLY A 51 3.59 3.59 9.27
N ARG A 52 2.66 2.76 9.75
CA ARG A 52 1.37 3.17 10.34
C ARG A 52 1.02 2.29 11.53
N ASP A 53 0.32 2.86 12.49
CA ASP A 53 -0.26 2.13 13.61
C ASP A 53 -1.61 1.55 13.18
N PHE A 54 -1.75 0.23 13.24
CA PHE A 54 -2.97 -0.46 12.82
C PHE A 54 -3.23 -1.78 13.57
N LEU A 55 -2.28 -2.24 14.37
CA LEU A 55 -2.44 -3.43 15.21
C LEU A 55 -2.74 -3.00 16.64
N PRO A 56 -3.54 -3.79 17.38
CA PRO A 56 -3.71 -3.55 18.80
C PRO A 56 -2.36 -3.64 19.52
N ARG A 57 -2.14 -2.73 20.47
CA ARG A 57 -1.01 -2.74 21.41
C ARG A 57 -1.56 -2.75 22.84
N GLY A 58 -0.90 -3.45 23.75
CA GLY A 58 -1.33 -3.54 25.15
C GLY A 58 -0.54 -4.57 25.94
N SER A 59 -0.81 -4.65 27.25
CA SER A 59 -0.25 -5.70 28.11
C SER A 59 -1.01 -7.02 27.95
N GLY A 60 -0.33 -8.14 28.21
CA GLY A 60 -0.90 -9.49 28.06
C GLY A 60 -0.79 -10.07 26.64
N ILE A 61 -1.75 -10.93 26.26
CA ILE A 61 -1.75 -11.60 24.96
C ILE A 61 -2.45 -10.71 23.92
N VAL A 62 -1.65 -10.10 23.05
CA VAL A 62 -2.12 -9.16 22.03
C VAL A 62 -2.61 -9.90 20.78
N THR A 63 -1.72 -10.63 20.11
CA THR A 63 -2.06 -11.35 18.87
C THR A 63 -2.63 -12.73 19.21
N ARG A 64 -3.97 -12.85 19.19
CA ARG A 64 -4.68 -14.11 19.47
C ARG A 64 -5.13 -14.86 18.21
N ARG A 65 -5.01 -14.23 17.03
CA ARG A 65 -5.38 -14.79 15.74
C ARG A 65 -4.31 -14.42 14.71
N PRO A 66 -4.01 -15.31 13.74
CA PRO A 66 -3.24 -14.92 12.57
C PRO A 66 -3.90 -13.75 11.86
N LEU A 67 -3.10 -12.80 11.37
CA LEU A 67 -3.53 -11.68 10.57
C LEU A 67 -2.74 -11.72 9.26
N VAL A 68 -3.46 -11.79 8.14
CA VAL A 68 -2.88 -11.67 6.80
C VAL A 68 -3.15 -10.25 6.33
N LEU A 69 -2.09 -9.45 6.20
CA LEU A 69 -2.17 -8.08 5.71
C LEU A 69 -1.83 -8.05 4.23
N GLN A 70 -2.76 -7.56 3.41
CA GLN A 70 -2.54 -7.35 1.98
C GLN A 70 -2.52 -5.85 1.69
N LEU A 71 -1.37 -5.34 1.24
CA LEU A 71 -1.22 -3.96 0.82
C LEU A 71 -1.55 -3.86 -0.68
N ILE A 72 -2.52 -3.02 -1.02
CA ILE A 72 -2.99 -2.81 -2.39
C ILE A 72 -2.76 -1.35 -2.76
N ASN A 73 -1.93 -1.09 -3.77
CA ASN A 73 -1.77 0.24 -4.34
C ASN A 73 -3.02 0.60 -5.16
N ARG A 74 -3.75 1.63 -4.76
CA ARG A 74 -4.87 2.18 -5.54
C ARG A 74 -4.66 3.68 -5.75
N PRO A 75 -4.61 4.18 -6.99
CA PRO A 75 -4.56 5.61 -7.24
C PRO A 75 -5.82 6.30 -6.69
N ALA A 76 -5.67 7.53 -6.23
CA ALA A 76 -6.82 8.33 -5.81
C ALA A 76 -7.73 8.60 -7.00
N PRO A 77 -9.06 8.56 -6.83
CA PRO A 77 -9.98 8.97 -7.88
C PRO A 77 -9.70 10.45 -8.21
N THR A 78 -9.40 10.73 -9.48
CA THR A 78 -9.28 12.10 -9.98
C THR A 78 -10.63 12.78 -9.84
N ALA A 79 -10.73 13.79 -8.98
CA ALA A 79 -11.90 14.67 -8.97
C ALA A 79 -12.03 15.28 -10.37
N PRO A 80 -13.25 15.35 -10.95
CA PRO A 80 -13.45 16.04 -12.22
C PRO A 80 -13.04 17.50 -12.01
N THR A 81 -12.04 17.94 -12.77
CA THR A 81 -11.65 19.33 -12.88
C THR A 81 -12.90 20.11 -13.30
N ALA A 82 -13.40 20.99 -12.43
CA ALA A 82 -14.41 21.95 -12.84
C ALA A 82 -13.73 22.88 -13.85
N GLU A 83 -13.94 22.62 -15.14
CA GLU A 83 -13.62 23.55 -16.21
C GLU A 83 -14.51 24.78 -15.98
N SER A 84 -13.91 25.88 -15.52
CA SER A 84 -14.54 27.18 -15.50
C SER A 84 -14.54 27.71 -16.93
N ASP A 85 -15.64 27.49 -17.63
CA ASP A 85 -15.97 28.14 -18.90
C ASP A 85 -16.14 29.66 -18.68
N ASP A 86 -15.02 30.39 -18.66
CA ASP A 86 -15.01 31.85 -18.77
C ASP A 86 -15.08 32.26 -20.25
N GLU A 87 -16.24 32.07 -20.89
CA GLU A 87 -16.57 32.85 -22.10
C GLU A 87 -18.09 32.97 -22.37
N THR A 88 -18.72 34.04 -21.89
CA THR A 88 -19.87 34.72 -22.53
C THR A 88 -20.13 36.02 -21.76
N GLY A 89 -20.26 37.21 -22.31
CA GLY A 89 -20.30 37.72 -23.67
C GLY A 89 -20.67 39.21 -23.53
N LYS A 90 -20.05 40.05 -24.34
CA LYS A 90 -20.40 41.47 -24.52
C LYS A 90 -21.90 41.67 -24.66
N PHE A 91 -22.49 42.58 -23.88
CA PHE A 91 -23.46 43.60 -24.32
C PHE A 91 -23.42 44.78 -23.34
#